data_AF-A0A3L7N2K5-F1
#
_entry.id   AF-A0A3L7N2K5-F1
#
_cell.length_a   1.000
_cell.length_b   1.000
_cell.length_c   1.000
_cell.angle_alpha   90.00
_cell.angle_beta   90.00
_cell.angle_gamma   90.00
#
_symmetry.space_group_name_H-M   'P 1'
#
loop_
_entity.id
_entity.type
_entity.pdbx_description
1 polymer ?
#
loop_
_entity_poly.entity_id
_entity_poly.type
_entity_poly.pdbx_seq_one_letter_code
_entity_poly.pdbx_strand_id
1 'polypeptide(L)' 'MSCPTKVRSALVTIPWVVKESIVTNRNTETVRFAVSDKEKFNLDELKQTVNAKAGSRYNVTKVIQ' A
#
# COMPACT_ATOMS: atom_id res chain seq x y z
N MET A 1 -12.91 -10.80 11.22
CA MET A 1 -11.52 -10.82 11.76
C MET A 1 -10.63 -9.94 10.90
N SER A 2 -9.62 -9.33 11.52
CA SER A 2 -9.00 -8.04 11.23
C SER A 2 -8.19 -7.88 9.94
N CYS A 3 -8.49 -6.81 9.21
CA CYS A 3 -7.52 -6.00 8.45
C CYS A 3 -8.02 -4.54 8.42
N PRO A 4 -7.11 -3.53 8.54
CA PRO A 4 -6.03 -3.32 7.58
C PRO A 4 -4.72 -2.76 8.22
N THR A 5 -4.38 -3.16 9.46
CA THR A 5 -3.12 -2.71 10.08
C THR A 5 -1.91 -3.25 9.30
N LYS A 6 -2.00 -4.47 8.76
CA LYS A 6 -0.93 -5.14 8.03
C LYS A 6 -0.55 -4.46 6.71
N VAL A 7 -1.55 -4.04 5.90
CA VAL A 7 -1.31 -3.31 4.64
C VAL A 7 -0.65 -1.97 4.93
N ARG A 8 -1.18 -1.23 5.90
CA ARG A 8 -0.57 0.02 6.34
C ARG A 8 0.87 -0.22 6.77
N SER A 9 1.14 -1.17 7.67
CA SER A 9 2.49 -1.53 8.12
C SER A 9 3.44 -1.98 7.01
N ALA A 10 2.93 -2.53 5.89
CA ALA A 10 3.71 -2.90 4.72
C ALA A 10 4.06 -1.68 3.85
N LEU A 11 3.13 -0.73 3.71
CA LEU A 11 3.35 0.51 3.00
C LEU A 11 4.27 1.47 3.78
N VAL A 12 4.19 1.47 5.12
CA VAL A 12 5.05 2.33 5.97
C VAL A 12 6.53 1.91 5.91
N THR A 13 6.83 0.66 5.54
CA THR A 13 8.21 0.18 5.35
C THR A 13 8.84 0.66 4.04
N ILE A 14 8.04 1.21 3.12
CA ILE A 14 8.52 1.69 1.82
C ILE A 14 8.92 3.18 1.97
N PRO A 15 10.18 3.55 1.69
CA PRO A 15 10.71 4.88 2.00
C PRO A 15 10.14 5.99 1.11
N TRP A 16 9.70 5.67 -0.11
CA TRP A 16 9.10 6.61 -1.06
C TRP A 16 7.58 6.71 -0.94
N VAL A 17 6.95 5.97 -0.01
CA VAL A 17 5.52 6.09 0.26
C VAL A 17 5.27 7.17 1.33
N VAL A 18 4.38 8.10 1.02
CA VAL A 18 3.91 9.10 1.98
C VAL A 18 2.99 8.43 2.98
N LYS A 19 3.50 8.19 4.18
CA LYS A 19 2.82 7.48 5.27
C LYS A 19 1.49 8.12 5.66
N GLU A 20 1.43 9.45 5.58
CA GLU A 20 0.27 10.27 5.91
C GLU A 20 -0.85 10.18 4.87
N SER A 21 -0.50 9.86 3.62
CA SER A 21 -1.46 9.71 2.52
C SER A 21 -2.03 8.30 2.38
N ILE A 22 -1.63 7.35 3.25
CA ILE A 22 -2.12 5.97 3.19
C ILE A 22 -3.58 5.90 3.66
N VAL A 23 -4.49 5.67 2.72
CA VAL A 23 -5.92 5.47 2.93
C VAL A 23 -6.29 4.04 2.53
N THR A 24 -6.73 3.24 3.51
CA THR A 24 -7.21 1.88 3.29
C THR A 24 -8.73 1.86 3.24
N ASN A 25 -9.33 1.36 2.16
CA ASN A 25 -10.77 1.11 2.07
C ASN A 25 -11.07 -0.35 2.42
N ARG A 26 -11.83 -0.56 3.50
CA ARG A 26 -12.22 -1.89 3.99
C ARG A 26 -13.38 -2.52 3.21
N ASN A 27 -14.23 -1.70 2.58
CA ASN A 27 -15.36 -2.20 1.80
C ASN A 27 -14.93 -2.73 0.43
N THR A 28 -13.89 -2.14 -0.16
CA THR A 28 -13.42 -2.49 -1.51
C THR A 28 -12.05 -3.18 -1.49
N GLU A 29 -11.53 -3.50 -0.30
CA GLU A 29 -10.19 -4.08 -0.08
C GLU A 29 -9.08 -3.34 -0.84
N THR A 30 -9.26 -2.03 -1.02
CA THR A 30 -8.41 -1.19 -1.84
C THR A 30 -7.51 -0.34 -0.97
N VAL A 31 -6.25 -0.16 -1.36
CA VAL A 31 -5.35 0.77 -0.68
C VAL A 31 -4.93 1.89 -1.62
N ARG A 32 -4.94 3.12 -1.10
CA ARG A 32 -4.57 4.35 -1.78
C ARG A 32 -3.45 5.01 -0.98
N PHE A 33 -2.41 5.51 -1.63
CA PHE A 33 -1.31 6.22 -0.98
C PHE A 33 -0.62 7.13 -2.00
N ALA A 34 -0.02 8.20 -1.51
CA ALA A 34 0.83 9.06 -2.33
C ALA A 34 2.26 8.55 -2.33
N VAL A 35 2.97 8.83 -3.42
CA VAL A 35 4.35 8.44 -3.62
C VAL A 35 5.17 9.72 -3.76
N SER A 36 6.15 9.90 -2.88
CA SER A 36 7.06 11.06 -2.90
C SER A 36 7.97 11.01 -4.13
N ASP A 37 8.50 9.83 -4.46
CA ASP A 37 9.43 9.64 -5.57
C ASP A 37 8.82 8.70 -6.61
N LYS A 38 8.26 9.27 -7.68
CA LYS A 38 7.73 8.49 -8.81
C LYS A 38 8.84 7.73 -9.56
N GLU A 39 10.09 8.15 -9.46
CA GLU A 39 11.26 7.46 -10.04
C GLU A 39 11.69 6.23 -9.23
N LYS A 40 11.48 6.26 -7.91
CA LYS A 40 11.72 5.10 -7.02
C LYS A 40 10.50 4.21 -6.87
N PHE A 41 9.36 4.61 -7.45
CA PHE A 41 8.14 3.84 -7.44
C PHE A 41 8.33 2.49 -8.13
N ASN A 42 8.27 1.42 -7.34
CA ASN A 42 8.28 0.07 -7.87
C ASN A 42 6.96 -0.63 -7.52
N LEU A 43 6.16 -0.87 -8.55
CA LEU A 43 4.86 -1.52 -8.45
C LEU A 43 4.99 -3.00 -8.05
N ASP A 44 6.08 -3.65 -8.45
CA ASP A 44 6.35 -5.05 -8.13
C ASP A 44 6.76 -5.21 -6.67
N GLU A 45 7.65 -4.35 -6.18
CA GLU A 45 8.07 -4.29 -4.77
C GLU A 45 6.88 -4.00 -3.84
N LEU A 46 5.97 -3.11 -4.26
CA LEU A 46 4.70 -2.84 -3.59
C LEU A 46 3.82 -4.08 -3.50
N LYS A 47 3.60 -4.76 -4.62
CA LYS A 47 2.79 -5.97 -4.68
C LYS A 47 3.40 -7.08 -3.82
N GLN A 48 4.72 -7.28 -3.89
CA GLN A 48 5.43 -8.25 -3.06
C GLN A 48 5.32 -7.90 -1.58
N THR A 49 5.53 -6.65 -1.19
CA THR A 49 5.48 -6.19 0.20
C THR A 49 4.07 -6.31 0.78
N VAL A 50 3.05 -5.91 0.02
CA VAL A 50 1.64 -6.05 0.41
C VAL A 50 1.23 -7.52 0.44
N ASN A 51 1.65 -8.34 -0.52
CA ASN A 51 1.34 -9.76 -0.52
C ASN A 51 2.01 -10.49 0.65
N ALA A 52 3.30 -10.22 0.91
CA ALA A 52 4.05 -10.82 2.00
C ALA A 52 3.48 -10.46 3.39
N LYS A 53 2.99 -9.24 3.59
CA LYS A 53 2.48 -8.80 4.90
C LYS A 53 0.97 -8.89 5.06
N ALA A 54 0.20 -8.59 4.03
CA ALA A 54 -1.26 -8.51 4.08
C ALA A 54 -1.97 -9.67 3.37
N GLY A 55 -1.25 -10.45 2.56
CA GLY A 55 -1.79 -11.56 1.76
C GLY A 55 -2.40 -11.11 0.43
N SER A 56 -2.49 -12.03 -0.53
CA SER A 56 -2.98 -11.83 -1.92
C SER A 56 -4.42 -11.29 -2.06
N ARG A 57 -5.10 -10.93 -0.97
CA ARG A 57 -6.48 -10.41 -0.96
C ARG A 57 -6.56 -8.91 -1.24
N TYR A 58 -5.47 -8.15 -1.05
CA TYR A 58 -5.49 -6.70 -1.20
C TYR A 58 -5.14 -6.27 -2.62
N ASN A 59 -6.05 -5.51 -3.23
CA ASN A 59 -5.82 -4.94 -4.55
C ASN A 59 -5.17 -3.56 -4.40
N VAL A 60 -3.88 -3.47 -4.76
CA VAL A 60 -3.11 -2.22 -4.70
C VAL A 60 -3.43 -1.40 -5.93
N THR A 61 -4.34 -0.44 -5.79
CA THR A 61 -4.70 0.48 -6.87
C THR A 61 -3.97 1.80 -6.62
N LYS A 62 -2.97 2.08 -7.47
CA LYS A 62 -2.23 3.36 -7.47
C LYS A 62 -3.22 4.53 -7.42
N VAL A 63 -3.07 5.41 -6.43
CA VAL A 63 -3.78 6.69 -6.40
C VAL A 63 -2.76 7.81 -6.49
N ILE A 64 -3.08 8.74 -7.38
CA ILE A 64 -2.21 9.80 -7.85
C ILE A 64 -2.72 11.11 -7.25
N GLN A 65 -1.82 11.86 -6.59
CA GLN A 65 -1.49 13.22 -7.00
C GLN A 65 -0.04 13.49 -6.60
#